data_AF-A0A2R9UGB7-F1
#
_entry.id   AF-A0A2R9UGB7-F1
#
_cell.length_a   1.000
_cell.length_b   1.000
_cell.length_c   1.000
_cell.angle_alpha   90.00
_cell.angle_beta   90.00
_cell.angle_gamma   90.00
#
_symmetry.space_group_name_H-M   'P 1'
#
loop_
_entity.id
_entity.type
_entity.pdbx_description
1 polymer ?
#
loop_
_entity_poly.entity_id
_entity_poly.type
_entity_poly.pdbx_seq_one_letter_code
_entity_poly.pdbx_strand_id
1 'polypeptide(L)' 'MSVPSRPALPLPALPPLTSRRAALLFLDDRGAATAEYAIATMAAVAFAGLLVIIMRSDEVRGILTDLVRRALTVQ' A
#
# COMPACT_ATOMS: atom_id res chain seq x y z
N MET A 1 -21.09 -14.92 -35.65
CA MET A 1 -21.19 -13.71 -34.80
C MET A 1 -19.80 -13.08 -34.72
N SER A 2 -19.50 -12.14 -35.60
CA SER A 2 -18.17 -11.55 -35.79
C SER A 2 -17.96 -10.37 -34.83
N VAL A 3 -16.97 -10.48 -33.95
CA VAL A 3 -16.55 -9.40 -33.06
C VAL A 3 -15.92 -8.27 -33.89
N PRO A 4 -16.35 -7.01 -33.75
CA PRO A 4 -15.73 -5.90 -34.47
C PRO A 4 -14.30 -5.67 -33.95
N SER A 5 -13.33 -5.72 -34.85
CA SER A 5 -11.93 -5.40 -34.57
C SER A 5 -11.82 -3.92 -34.19
N ARG A 6 -11.60 -3.63 -32.90
CA ARG A 6 -11.31 -2.27 -32.44
C ARG A 6 -10.05 -1.76 -33.13
N PRO A 7 -10.06 -0.55 -33.73
CA PRO A 7 -8.83 0.03 -34.26
C PRO A 7 -7.83 0.21 -33.11
N ALA A 8 -6.62 -0.33 -33.27
CA ALA A 8 -5.52 -0.10 -32.35
C ALA A 8 -5.13 1.38 -32.45
N LEU A 9 -5.59 2.19 -31.50
CA LEU A 9 -5.16 3.58 -31.39
C LEU A 9 -3.64 3.58 -31.14
N PRO A 10 -2.85 4.35 -31.91
CA PRO A 10 -1.44 4.51 -31.64
C PRO A 10 -1.27 5.01 -30.21
N LEU A 11 -0.53 4.27 -29.37
CA LEU A 11 -0.14 4.78 -28.06
C LEU A 11 0.73 6.02 -28.32
N PRO A 12 0.37 7.19 -27.77
CA PRO A 12 1.18 8.39 -27.94
C PRO A 12 2.62 8.06 -27.51
N ALA A 13 3.57 8.28 -28.41
CA ALA A 13 4.98 8.08 -28.11
C ALA A 13 5.33 8.98 -26.92
N LEU A 14 5.84 8.37 -25.85
CA LEU A 14 6.27 9.13 -24.68
C LEU A 14 7.41 10.06 -25.10
N PRO A 15 7.36 11.36 -24.76
CA PRO A 15 8.42 12.28 -25.12
C PRO A 15 9.74 11.84 -24.47
N PRO A 16 10.88 12.00 -25.16
CA PRO A 16 12.18 11.63 -24.59
C PRO A 16 12.47 12.46 -23.35
N LEU A 17 12.92 11.79 -22.27
CA LEU A 17 13.35 12.44 -21.03
C LEU A 17 14.75 13.03 -21.23
N THR A 18 14.82 14.32 -21.53
CA THR A 18 16.09 15.05 -21.55
C THR A 18 16.52 15.40 -20.13
N SER A 19 17.83 15.55 -19.88
CA SER A 19 18.36 15.91 -18.56
C SER A 19 17.73 17.20 -18.01
N ARG A 20 17.45 18.18 -18.87
CA ARG A 20 16.74 19.42 -18.50
C ARG A 20 15.31 19.14 -18.04
N ARG A 21 14.57 18.27 -18.74
CA ARG A 21 13.19 17.89 -18.36
C ARG A 21 13.15 17.09 -17.08
N ALA A 22 14.09 16.15 -16.90
CA ALA A 22 14.23 15.42 -15.65
C ALA A 22 14.47 16.37 -14.47
N ALA A 23 15.40 17.34 -14.60
CA ALA A 23 15.66 18.34 -13.56
C ALA A 23 14.42 19.18 -13.21
N LEU A 24 13.60 19.56 -14.21
CA LEU A 24 12.34 20.28 -13.99
C LEU A 24 11.28 19.43 -13.28
N LEU A 25 11.22 18.12 -13.56
CA LEU A 25 10.31 17.21 -12.87
C LEU A 25 10.74 16.96 -11.41
N PHE A 26 12.04 16.96 -11.13
CA PHE A 26 12.55 16.88 -9.76
C PHE A 26 12.25 18.15 -8.93
N LEU A 27 12.01 19.29 -9.58
CA LEU A 27 11.55 20.52 -8.93
C LEU A 27 10.01 20.55 -8.76
N ASP A 28 9.27 19.56 -9.27
CA ASP A 28 7.82 19.49 -9.14
C ASP A 28 7.43 18.62 -7.94
N ASP A 29 7.03 19.25 -6.84
CA ASP A 29 6.66 18.57 -5.60
C ASP A 29 5.29 17.87 -5.66
N ARG A 30 4.52 18.05 -6.74
CA ARG A 30 3.20 17.42 -6.87
C ARG A 30 3.24 15.90 -6.75
N GLY A 31 4.29 15.26 -7.26
CA GLY A 31 4.49 13.81 -7.12
C GLY A 31 5.03 13.40 -5.75
N ALA A 32 5.70 14.32 -5.05
CA ALA A 32 6.29 14.06 -3.74
C ALA A 32 5.23 13.83 -2.67
N ALA A 33 4.13 14.59 -2.69
CA ALA A 33 3.03 14.42 -1.73
C ALA A 33 2.41 13.00 -1.82
N THR A 34 2.11 12.50 -3.02
CA THR A 34 1.56 11.13 -3.17
C THR A 34 2.58 10.05 -2.76
N ALA A 35 3.87 10.26 -3.04
CA ALA A 35 4.93 9.36 -2.60
C ALA A 35 5.08 9.34 -1.07
N GLU A 36 4.95 10.50 -0.41
CA GLU A 36 5.00 10.62 1.04
C GLU A 36 3.89 9.81 1.71
N TYR A 37 2.64 9.95 1.24
CA TYR A 37 1.54 9.15 1.75
C TYR A 37 1.77 7.65 1.55
N ALA A 38 2.31 7.26 0.39
CA ALA A 38 2.64 5.86 0.12
C ALA A 38 3.72 5.34 1.11
N ILE A 39 4.77 6.11 1.35
CA ILE A 39 5.84 5.74 2.30
C ILE A 39 5.31 5.67 3.73
N ALA A 40 4.53 6.67 4.16
CA ALA A 40 3.91 6.69 5.48
C ALA A 40 2.99 5.48 5.70
N THR A 41 2.20 5.13 4.69
CA THR A 41 1.32 3.95 4.72
C THR A 41 2.15 2.67 4.81
N MET A 42 3.21 2.54 4.00
CA MET A 42 4.09 1.36 4.04
C MET A 42 4.80 1.21 5.38
N ALA A 43 5.24 2.31 5.99
CA ALA A 43 5.83 2.31 7.32
C ALA A 43 4.83 1.83 8.38
N ALA A 44 3.59 2.34 8.35
CA ALA A 44 2.53 1.91 9.25
C ALA A 44 2.17 0.43 9.06
N VAL A 45 2.11 -0.05 7.81
CA VAL A 45 1.86 -1.46 7.47
C VAL A 45 2.98 -2.36 7.98
N ALA A 46 4.25 -1.96 7.84
CA ALA A 46 5.38 -2.72 8.36
C ALA A 46 5.33 -2.85 9.88
N PHE A 47 5.00 -1.75 10.58
CA PHE A 47 4.79 -1.77 12.02
C PHE A 47 3.61 -2.67 12.43
N ALA A 48 2.48 -2.60 11.73
CA ALA A 48 1.36 -3.50 11.96
C ALA A 48 1.74 -4.97 11.70
N GLY A 49 2.59 -5.24 10.71
CA GLY A 49 3.13 -6.57 10.45
C GLY A 49 3.89 -7.14 11.64
N LEU A 50 4.71 -6.33 12.32
CA LEU A 50 5.37 -6.73 13.57
C LEU A 50 4.34 -7.09 14.66
N LEU A 51 3.31 -6.27 14.85
CA LEU A 51 2.25 -6.55 15.80
C LEU A 51 1.51 -7.86 15.47
N VAL A 52 1.24 -8.13 14.20
CA VAL A 52 0.64 -9.40 13.77
C VAL A 52 1.52 -10.60 14.14
N ILE A 53 2.84 -10.48 13.97
CA ILE A 53 3.78 -11.54 14.37
C ILE A 53 3.72 -11.74 15.89
N ILE A 54 3.72 -10.66 16.67
CA ILE A 54 3.59 -10.73 18.14
C ILE A 54 2.28 -11.40 18.54
N MET A 55 1.16 -11.01 17.94
CA MET A 55 -0.17 -11.58 18.21
C MET A 55 -0.27 -13.07 17.85
N ARG A 56 0.58 -13.57 16.95
CA ARG A 56 0.62 -14.98 16.58
C ARG A 56 1.29 -15.86 17.63
N SER A 57 2.06 -15.28 18.57
CA SER A 57 2.68 -15.99 19.69
C SER A 57 1.65 -16.73 20.54
N ASP A 58 1.99 -17.93 21.02
CA ASP A 58 1.10 -18.75 21.84
C ASP A 58 0.78 -18.10 23.19
N GLU A 59 1.76 -17.42 23.80
CA GLU A 59 1.56 -16.68 25.05
C GLU A 59 0.53 -15.56 24.88
N VAL A 60 0.71 -14.72 23.86
CA VAL A 60 -0.20 -13.59 23.57
C VAL A 60 -1.59 -14.10 23.19
N ARG A 61 -1.67 -15.15 22.37
CA ARG A 61 -2.94 -15.77 22.00
C ARG A 61 -3.67 -16.35 23.21
N GLY A 62 -2.94 -16.97 24.15
CA GLY A 62 -3.49 -17.46 25.41
C GLY A 62 -4.12 -16.33 26.22
N ILE A 63 -3.37 -15.25 26.46
CA ILE A 63 -3.85 -14.07 27.19
C ILE A 63 -5.12 -13.49 26.54
N LEU A 64 -5.12 -13.30 25.22
CA LEU A 64 -6.28 -12.77 24.51
C LEU A 64 -7.49 -13.71 24.57
N THR A 65 -7.27 -15.01 24.44
CA THR A 65 -8.35 -16.01 24.52
C THR A 65 -8.97 -16.04 25.91
N ASP A 66 -8.15 -15.97 26.96
CA ASP A 66 -8.62 -15.91 28.34
C ASP A 66 -9.40 -14.63 28.63
N LEU A 67 -8.95 -13.48 28.11
CA LEU A 67 -9.66 -12.22 28.21
C LEU A 67 -11.05 -12.32 27.56
N VAL A 68 -11.14 -12.88 26.35
CA VAL A 68 -12.41 -13.07 25.64
C VAL A 68 -13.31 -14.05 26.40
N ARG A 69 -12.79 -15.16 26.92
CA ARG A 69 -13.55 -16.11 27.73
C ARG A 69 -14.14 -15.44 28.98
N ARG A 70 -13.35 -14.64 29.69
CA ARG A 70 -13.81 -13.88 30.87
C ARG A 70 -14.90 -12.86 30.51
N ALA A 71 -14.77 -12.20 29.36
CA ALA A 71 -15.77 -11.24 28.89
C ALA A 71 -17.09 -11.90 28.44
N LEU A 72 -17.05 -13.15 27.98
CA LEU A 72 -18.21 -13.90 27.49
C LEU A 72 -18.87 -14.79 28.55
N THR A 73 -18.17 -15.11 29.65
CA THR A 73 -18.79 -15.72 30.81
C THR A 73 -19.59 -14.65 31.55
N VAL A 74 -20.84 -14.49 31.15
CA VAL A 74 -21.85 -13.78 31.94
C VAL A 74 -22.15 -14.69 33.14
N GLN A 75 -21.74 -14.24 34.33
CA GLN A 75 -22.25 -14.79 35.59
C GLN A 75 -23.74 -14.48 35.72
#